data_AF-A0AAC8YPY3-F1
#
_entry.id   AF-A0AAC8YPY3-F1
#
_cell.length_a   1.000
_cell.length_b   1.000
_cell.length_c   1.000
_cell.angle_alpha   90.00
_cell.angle_beta   90.00
_cell.angle_gamma   90.00
#
_symmetry.space_group_name_H-M   'P 1'
#
loop_
_entity.id
_entity.type
_entity.pdbx_description
1 polymer ?
#
loop_
_entity_poly.entity_id
_entity_poly.type
_entity_poly.pdbx_seq_one_letter_code
_entity_poly.pdbx_strand_id
1 'polypeptide(L)' 'MLLVAGDADVVTLGHLAEMHAALGGHANGDVNGPSRSQLMVLSDTTHMGILADPAKAQQVAVAANAFLGTPAPK' A
#
# COMPACT_ATOMS: atom_id res chain seq x y z
N MET A 1 -7.98 0.64 4.53
CA MET A 1 -6.59 0.89 4.96
C MET A 1 -5.71 0.93 3.73
N LEU A 2 -4.76 1.86 3.65
CA LEU A 2 -3.71 1.84 2.63
C LEU A 2 -2.39 1.48 3.33
N LEU A 3 -1.79 0.36 2.91
CA LEU A 3 -0.44 -0.02 3.29
C LEU A 3 0.52 0.41 2.18
N VAL A 4 1.66 0.99 2.54
CA VAL A 4 2.72 1.38 1.61
C VAL A 4 4.02 0.78 2.10
N ALA A 5 4.74 0.11 1.21
CA ALA A 5 5.98 -0.57 1.55
C ALA A 5 7.03 -0.39 0.46
N GLY A 6 8.30 -0.31 0.83
CA GLY A 6 9.40 -0.44 -0.12
C GLY A 6 9.78 -1.90 -0.34
N ASP A 7 10.15 -2.27 -1.56
CA ASP A 7 10.62 -3.63 -1.88
C ASP A 7 12.03 -3.95 -1.33
N ALA A 8 12.78 -2.92 -0.95
CA ALA A 8 14.10 -3.01 -0.31
C ALA A 8 14.06 -2.60 1.18
N ASP A 9 12.88 -2.61 1.80
CA ASP A 9 12.68 -2.31 3.22
C ASP A 9 13.19 -3.47 4.10
N VAL A 10 13.72 -3.13 5.28
CA VAL A 10 14.08 -4.11 6.32
C VAL A 10 12.84 -4.83 6.86
N VAL A 11 11.68 -4.16 6.86
CA VAL A 11 10.38 -4.78 7.07
C VAL A 11 9.92 -5.39 5.75
N THR A 12 10.26 -6.67 5.57
CA THR A 12 10.09 -7.37 4.30
C THR A 12 8.63 -7.42 3.82
N LEU A 13 8.45 -7.50 2.49
CA LEU A 13 7.12 -7.60 1.87
C LEU A 13 6.28 -8.78 2.36
N GLY A 14 6.91 -9.86 2.84
CA GLY A 14 6.18 -10.99 3.43
C GLY A 14 5.33 -10.59 4.63
N HIS A 15 5.89 -9.78 5.53
CA HIS A 15 5.15 -9.29 6.70
C HIS A 15 4.00 -8.36 6.29
N LEU A 16 4.21 -7.52 5.28
CA LEU A 16 3.18 -6.61 4.78
C LEU A 16 2.05 -7.37 4.06
N ALA A 17 2.37 -8.47 3.37
CA ALA A 17 1.37 -9.34 2.76
C ALA A 17 0.49 -10.03 3.82
N GLU A 18 1.09 -10.50 4.93
CA GLU A 18 0.33 -11.06 6.06
C GLU A 18 -0.59 -10.02 6.70
N MET A 19 -0.08 -8.80 6.93
CA MET A 19 -0.90 -7.69 7.46
C MET A 19 -2.02 -7.30 6.50
N HIS A 20 -1.74 -7.22 5.19
CA HIS A 20 -2.72 -6.94 4.17
C HIS A 20 -3.83 -8.00 4.16
N ALA A 21 -3.47 -9.28 4.24
CA ALA A 21 -4.40 -10.38 4.32
C ALA A 21 -5.26 -10.31 5.59
N ALA A 22 -4.66 -10.04 6.76
CA ALA A 22 -5.37 -9.88 8.03
C ALA A 22 -6.39 -8.73 8.01
N LEU A 23 -6.13 -7.69 7.22
CA LEU A 23 -7.05 -6.57 6.99
C LEU A 23 -8.11 -6.86 5.91
N GLY A 24 -8.23 -8.10 5.44
CA GLY A 24 -9.18 -8.51 4.39
C GLY A 24 -8.76 -8.13 2.97
N GLY A 25 -7.49 -7.79 2.76
CA GLY A 25 -6.93 -7.40 1.48
C GLY A 25 -6.83 -8.53 0.45
N HIS A 26 -6.82 -9.79 0.91
CA HIS A 26 -6.62 -10.99 0.09
C HIS A 26 -7.86 -11.44 -0.71
N ALA A 27 -9.01 -10.78 -0.54
CA ALA A 27 -10.23 -11.12 -1.26
C ALA A 27 -10.05 -10.90 -2.78
N ASN A 28 -10.55 -11.84 -3.59
CA ASN A 28 -10.51 -11.71 -5.05
C ASN A 28 -11.40 -10.54 -5.48
N GLY A 29 -10.76 -9.51 -6.06
CA GLY A 29 -11.41 -8.28 -6.49
C GLY A 29 -12.26 -8.41 -7.76
N ASP A 30 -11.98 -9.37 -8.63
CA ASP A 30 -12.79 -9.62 -9.84
C ASP A 30 -14.18 -10.16 -9.48
N VAL A 31 -14.28 -10.87 -8.35
CA VAL A 31 -15.53 -11.45 -7.86
C VAL A 31 -16.24 -10.54 -6.86
N ASN A 32 -15.50 -9.94 -5.92
CA ASN A 32 -16.08 -9.23 -4.78
C ASN A 32 -15.95 -7.69 -4.89
N GLY A 33 -15.31 -7.19 -5.94
CA GLY A 33 -14.86 -5.80 -6.03
C GLY A 33 -13.60 -5.53 -5.21
N PRO A 34 -12.97 -4.35 -5.39
CA PRO A 34 -11.73 -4.01 -4.70
C PRO A 34 -11.86 -4.06 -3.17
N SER A 35 -10.85 -4.62 -2.49
CA SER A 35 -10.83 -4.64 -1.03
C SER A 35 -10.70 -3.24 -0.44
N ARG A 36 -11.27 -3.06 0.76
CA ARG A 36 -11.04 -1.87 1.60
C ARG A 36 -9.60 -1.74 2.05
N SER A 37 -8.83 -2.83 2.04
CA SER A 37 -7.40 -2.84 2.33
C SER A 37 -6.61 -2.93 1.02
N GLN A 38 -5.77 -1.93 0.76
CA GLN A 38 -4.92 -1.85 -0.42
C GLN A 38 -3.44 -1.86 -0.01
N LEU A 39 -2.58 -2.38 -0.87
CA LEU A 39 -1.13 -2.43 -0.67
C LEU A 39 -0.44 -1.83 -1.91
N MET A 40 0.41 -0.82 -1.68
CA MET A 40 1.30 -0.25 -2.68
C MET A 40 2.74 -0.65 -2.36
N VAL A 41 3.45 -1.18 -3.36
CA VAL A 41 4.88 -1.48 -3.26
C VAL A 41 5.68 -0.46 -4.07
N LEU A 42 6.61 0.22 -3.42
CA LEU A 42 7.54 1.17 -4.04
C LEU A 42 8.82 0.43 -4.43
N SER A 43 9.15 0.45 -5.71
CA SER A 43 10.37 -0.19 -6.22
C SER A 43 11.63 0.52 -5.74
N ASP A 44 12.71 -0.23 -5.53
CA ASP A 44 14.02 0.25 -5.09
C ASP A 44 13.92 1.23 -3.91
N THR A 45 13.14 0.87 -2.88
CA THR A 45 12.87 1.76 -1.76
C THR A 45 13.13 1.05 -0.44
N THR A 46 14.02 1.62 0.38
CA THR A 46 14.30 1.14 1.74
C THR A 46 13.40 1.84 2.76
N HIS A 47 13.44 1.38 4.01
CA HIS A 47 12.67 1.97 5.11
C HIS A 47 12.87 3.48 5.25
N MET A 48 14.11 3.93 5.13
CA MET A 48 14.45 5.35 5.19
C MET A 48 14.36 6.02 3.81
N GLY A 49 14.49 5.25 2.72
CA GLY A 49 14.43 5.74 1.35
C GLY A 49 13.10 6.41 1.01
N ILE A 50 11.99 5.95 1.60
CA ILE A 50 10.67 6.58 1.43
C ILE A 50 10.62 8.03 1.93
N LEU A 51 11.43 8.37 2.93
CA LEU A 51 11.52 9.72 3.51
C LEU A 51 12.62 10.56 2.84
N ALA A 52 13.67 9.91 2.35
CA ALA A 52 14.84 10.56 1.79
C ALA A 52 14.67 10.97 0.32
N ASP A 53 13.82 10.26 -0.44
CA ASP A 53 13.55 10.55 -1.85
C ASP A 53 12.20 11.29 -2.01
N PRO A 54 12.22 12.60 -2.38
CA PRO A 54 11.00 13.37 -2.61
C PRO A 54 10.09 12.78 -3.69
N ALA A 55 10.65 12.05 -4.67
CA ALA A 55 9.86 11.40 -5.70
C ALA A 55 9.02 10.24 -5.12
N LYS A 56 9.59 9.48 -4.17
CA LYS A 56 8.85 8.43 -3.44
C LYS A 56 7.77 9.05 -2.57
N ALA A 57 8.09 10.11 -1.83
CA ALA A 57 7.10 10.83 -1.03
C ALA A 57 5.93 11.35 -1.89
N GLN A 58 6.22 11.87 -3.09
CA GLN A 58 5.18 12.30 -4.02
C GLN A 58 4.32 11.13 -4.54
N GLN A 59 4.91 9.97 -4.83
CA GLN A 59 4.17 8.77 -5.21
C GLN A 59 3.19 8.35 -4.11
N VAL A 60 3.64 8.37 -2.84
CA VAL A 60 2.79 8.08 -1.69
C VAL A 60 1.66 9.10 -1.56
N ALA A 61 1.94 10.39 -1.72
CA ALA A 61 0.94 11.44 -1.63
C ALA A 61 -0.16 11.28 -2.69
N VAL A 62 0.20 10.94 -3.93
CA VAL A 62 -0.77 10.68 -5.00
C VAL A 62 -1.65 9.47 -4.66
N ALA A 63 -1.05 8.37 -4.22
CA ALA A 63 -1.78 7.16 -3.85
C ALA A 63 -2.71 7.39 -2.64
N ALA A 64 -2.23 8.10 -1.62
CA ALA A 64 -3.01 8.45 -0.44
C ALA A 64 -4.22 9.34 -0.80
N ASN A 65 -4.01 10.36 -1.64
CA ASN A 65 -5.11 11.23 -2.08
C ASN A 65 -6.16 10.46 -2.91
N ALA A 66 -5.73 9.55 -3.79
CA ALA A 66 -6.65 8.70 -4.54
C ALA A 66 -7.46 7.78 -3.61
N PHE A 67 -6.79 7.17 -2.62
CA PHE A 67 -7.43 6.32 -1.62
C PHE A 67 -8.46 7.09 -0.78
N LEU A 68 -8.09 8.28 -0.28
CA LEU A 68 -8.95 9.12 0.55
C LEU A 68 -10.11 9.76 -0.23
N GLY A 69 -9.92 10.03 -1.52
CA GLY A 69 -10.95 10.58 -2.40
C GLY A 69 -12.00 9.56 -2.86
N THR A 70 -11.77 8.27 -2.63
CA THR A 70 -12.73 7.22 -2.98
C THR A 70 -13.82 7.15 -1.90
N PRO A 71 -15.12 7.21 -2.25
CA PRO A 71 -16.20 7.05 -1.29
C PRO A 71 -16.02 5.74 -0.52
N ALA A 72 -16.23 5.78 0.80
CA ALA A 72 -16.20 4.56 1.59
C ALA A 72 -17.15 3.53 0.94
N PRO A 73 -16.65 2.33 0.58
CA PRO A 73 -17.51 1.32 -0.01
C PRO A 73 -18.67 1.04 0.95
N LYS A 74 -19.84 0.74 0.40
CA LYS A 74 -21.03 0.39 1.20
C LYS A 74 -20.77 -0.89 2.01
#